data_AF-A0A7K0XET8-F1
#
_entry.id   AF-A0A7K0XET8-F1
#
_cell.length_a   1.000
_cell.length_b   1.000
_cell.length_c   1.000
_cell.angle_alpha   90.00
_cell.angle_beta   90.00
_cell.angle_gamma   90.00
#
_symmetry.space_group_name_H-M   'P 1'
#
loop_
_entity.id
_entity.type
_entity.pdbx_description
1 polymer ?
#
loop_
_entity_poly.entity_id
_entity_poly.type
_entity_poly.pdbx_seq_one_letter_code
_entity_poly.pdbx_strand_id
1 'polypeptide(L)'
;MEINSVAIGTFIEPELVEKIRLEFPQLHVVYEPKILPAPRYKCDHYAPSRDLSDAEIKKWLEATSGVDAYFDFDWYNPEEMFARNPSLKWIQATKCSPSQCREHFDGSWTHEKKCFQSKYVPDFTRRTI
;
A
#
# COMPACT_ATOMS: atom_id res chain seq x y z
N MET A 1 17.06 3.35 6.21
CA MET A 1 16.35 2.89 5.00
C MET A 1 15.58 4.07 4.45
N GLU A 2 15.85 4.47 3.20
CA GLU A 2 15.17 5.60 2.56
C GLU A 2 13.99 5.10 1.73
N ILE A 3 12.84 5.76 1.87
CA ILE A 3 11.60 5.50 1.13
C ILE A 3 11.35 6.73 0.26
N ASN A 4 11.42 6.57 -1.06
CA ASN A 4 11.29 7.66 -2.03
C ASN A 4 9.95 7.64 -2.77
N SER A 5 9.24 6.51 -2.75
CA SER A 5 7.92 6.38 -3.35
C SER A 5 6.97 5.57 -2.49
N VAL A 6 5.69 5.97 -2.52
CA VAL A 6 4.60 5.23 -1.87
C VAL A 6 3.41 5.12 -2.80
N ALA A 7 2.89 3.92 -2.96
CA ALA A 7 1.60 3.68 -3.60
C ALA A 7 0.48 3.62 -2.55
N ILE A 8 -0.61 4.32 -2.79
CA ILE A 8 -1.81 4.23 -1.96
C ILE A 8 -2.78 3.25 -2.63
N GLY A 9 -2.81 2.02 -2.13
CA GLY A 9 -3.55 0.90 -2.70
C GLY A 9 -5.04 0.89 -2.38
N THR A 10 -5.51 1.75 -1.48
CA THR A 10 -6.93 1.84 -1.10
C THR A 10 -7.44 3.27 -1.16
N PHE A 11 -8.75 3.45 -1.31
CA PHE A 11 -9.32 4.79 -1.27
C PHE A 11 -9.17 5.40 0.14
N ILE A 12 -8.48 6.53 0.20
CA ILE A 12 -8.52 7.47 1.32
C ILE A 12 -8.95 8.83 0.79
N GLU A 13 -9.45 9.72 1.64
CA GLU A 13 -9.92 11.02 1.18
C GLU A 13 -8.76 11.84 0.54
N PRO A 14 -8.95 12.43 -0.66
CA PRO A 14 -7.88 13.15 -1.38
C PRO A 14 -7.19 14.23 -0.55
N GLU A 15 -7.90 14.90 0.36
CA GLU A 15 -7.30 15.88 1.28
C GLU A 15 -6.25 15.28 2.22
N LEU A 16 -6.31 13.99 2.52
CA LEU A 16 -5.29 13.30 3.30
C LEU A 16 -4.04 13.03 2.47
N VAL A 17 -4.22 12.71 1.18
CA VAL A 17 -3.10 12.53 0.23
C VAL A 17 -2.36 13.85 0.02
N GLU A 18 -3.09 14.95 -0.12
CA GLU A 18 -2.48 16.27 -0.24
C GLU A 18 -1.71 16.67 1.02
N LYS A 19 -2.20 16.32 2.22
CA LYS A 19 -1.43 16.50 3.46
C LYS A 19 -0.11 15.72 3.43
N ILE A 20 -0.12 14.47 2.95
CA ILE A 20 1.10 13.67 2.80
C ILE A 20 2.08 14.34 1.84
N ARG A 21 1.60 14.82 0.69
CA ARG A 21 2.43 15.51 -0.31
C ARG A 21 3.02 16.82 0.22
N LEU A 22 2.25 17.57 1.02
CA LEU A 22 2.70 18.81 1.64
C LEU A 22 3.74 18.57 2.74
N GLU A 23 3.54 17.56 3.57
CA GLU A 23 4.45 17.21 4.68
C GLU A 23 5.74 16.56 4.16
N PHE A 24 5.65 15.77 3.09
CA PHE A 24 6.76 15.02 2.49
C PHE A 24 6.91 15.34 1.00
N PRO A 25 7.34 16.56 0.62
CA PRO A 25 7.42 16.99 -0.78
C PRO A 25 8.42 16.20 -1.62
N GLN A 26 9.40 15.56 -0.99
CA GLN A 26 10.38 14.67 -1.63
C GLN A 26 9.81 13.27 -1.94
N LEU A 27 8.68 12.90 -1.34
CA LEU A 27 8.07 11.59 -1.48
C LEU A 27 7.20 11.55 -2.74
N HIS A 28 7.49 10.61 -3.63
CA HIS A 28 6.62 10.35 -4.78
C HIS A 28 5.37 9.57 -4.35
N VAL A 29 4.24 10.26 -4.23
CA VAL A 29 2.96 9.67 -3.81
C VAL A 29 2.10 9.29 -5.03
N VAL A 30 2.03 7.99 -5.30
CA VAL A 30 1.19 7.39 -6.34
C VAL A 30 -0.22 7.18 -5.78
N TYR A 31 -1.18 7.92 -6.34
CA TYR A 31 -2.57 7.87 -5.91
C TYR A 31 -3.51 8.19 -7.09
N GLU A 32 -4.34 7.22 -7.44
CA GLU A 32 -5.24 7.28 -8.61
C GLU A 32 -6.69 6.99 -8.17
N PRO A 33 -7.38 7.95 -7.52
CA PRO A 33 -8.69 7.72 -6.89
C PRO A 33 -9.81 7.32 -7.86
N LYS A 34 -9.64 7.63 -9.14
CA LYS A 34 -10.59 7.25 -10.20
C LYS A 34 -10.43 5.80 -10.64
N ILE A 35 -9.27 5.20 -10.37
CA ILE A 35 -8.95 3.81 -10.68
C ILE A 35 -9.23 2.93 -9.46
N LEU A 36 -8.89 3.41 -8.26
CA LEU A 36 -9.18 2.73 -6.99
C LEU A 36 -10.67 2.45 -6.81
N PRO A 37 -11.06 1.35 -6.12
CA PRO A 37 -12.46 1.05 -5.80
C PRO A 37 -13.22 2.26 -5.25
N ALA A 38 -14.45 2.47 -5.74
CA ALA A 38 -15.23 3.68 -5.42
C ALA A 38 -15.85 3.60 -4.02
N PRO A 39 -15.50 4.49 -3.06
CA PRO A 39 -15.99 4.42 -1.70
C PRO A 39 -17.51 4.62 -1.67
N ARG A 40 -18.23 3.83 -0.88
CA ARG A 40 -19.68 4.03 -0.65
C ARG A 40 -19.95 5.03 0.47
N TYR A 41 -18.99 5.19 1.38
CA TYR A 41 -19.02 6.08 2.53
C TYR A 41 -17.59 6.50 2.90
N LYS A 42 -17.48 7.50 3.78
CA LYS A 42 -16.19 7.98 4.29
C LYS A 42 -15.41 6.85 4.95
N CYS A 43 -14.11 6.73 4.68
CA CYS A 43 -13.25 5.63 5.13
C CYS A 43 -13.60 4.22 4.58
N ASP A 44 -14.35 4.10 3.47
CA ASP A 44 -14.59 2.80 2.81
C ASP A 44 -13.35 2.30 2.07
N HIS A 45 -12.66 1.33 2.68
CA HIS A 45 -11.45 0.67 2.15
C HIS A 45 -11.74 -0.74 1.60
N TYR A 46 -13.02 -1.11 1.46
CA TYR A 46 -13.50 -2.38 0.88
C TYR A 46 -14.59 -2.16 -0.17
N ALA A 47 -14.48 -1.06 -0.91
CA ALA A 47 -15.38 -0.78 -1.99
C ALA A 47 -15.28 -1.86 -3.09
N PRO A 48 -16.38 -2.15 -3.81
CA PRO A 48 -16.34 -3.03 -4.96
C PRO A 48 -15.44 -2.44 -6.05
N SER A 49 -14.77 -3.34 -6.79
CA SER A 49 -13.97 -2.97 -7.96
C SER A 49 -14.80 -2.19 -8.97
N ARG A 50 -14.13 -1.30 -9.70
CA ARG A 50 -14.72 -0.56 -10.82
C ARG A 50 -14.69 -1.42 -12.08
N ASP A 51 -15.60 -1.12 -13.00
CA ASP A 51 -15.46 -1.53 -14.39
C ASP A 51 -14.41 -0.61 -15.03
N LEU A 52 -13.23 -1.16 -15.29
CA LEU A 52 -12.08 -0.43 -15.82
C LEU A 52 -11.71 -0.98 -17.19
N SER A 53 -11.26 -0.10 -18.07
CA SER A 53 -10.61 -0.48 -19.32
C SER A 53 -9.21 -1.07 -19.07
N ASP A 54 -8.73 -1.88 -20.03
CA ASP A 54 -7.35 -2.38 -20.02
C ASP A 54 -6.31 -1.25 -19.93
N ALA A 55 -6.61 -0.08 -20.49
CA ALA A 55 -5.76 1.10 -20.43
C ALA A 55 -5.66 1.68 -19.01
N GLU A 56 -6.77 1.71 -18.26
CA GLU A 56 -6.80 2.17 -16.87
C GLU A 56 -6.07 1.19 -15.95
N ILE A 57 -6.27 -0.12 -16.16
CA ILE A 57 -5.53 -1.16 -15.44
C ILE A 57 -4.03 -1.03 -15.73
N LYS A 58 -3.65 -0.93 -17.01
CA LYS A 58 -2.24 -0.74 -17.40
C LYS A 58 -1.63 0.49 -16.74
N LYS A 59 -2.34 1.62 -16.74
CA LYS A 59 -1.90 2.85 -16.08
C LYS A 59 -1.62 2.61 -14.59
N TRP A 60 -2.50 1.89 -13.90
CA TRP A 60 -2.30 1.55 -12.49
C TRP A 60 -1.05 0.67 -12.27
N LEU A 61 -0.92 -0.40 -13.05
CA LEU A 61 0.20 -1.34 -12.94
C LEU A 61 1.54 -0.67 -13.24
N GLU A 62 1.58 0.24 -14.21
CA GLU A 62 2.78 1.03 -14.54
C GLU A 62 3.11 2.02 -13.42
N ALA A 63 2.12 2.77 -12.92
CA ALA A 63 2.33 3.77 -11.89
C ALA A 63 2.78 3.19 -10.55
N THR A 64 2.37 1.95 -10.25
CA THR A 64 2.63 1.30 -8.97
C THR A 64 3.79 0.31 -8.99
N SER A 65 4.44 0.11 -10.14
CA SER A 65 5.59 -0.80 -10.22
C SER A 65 6.87 -0.17 -9.68
N GLY A 66 7.63 -0.97 -8.92
CA GLY A 66 8.92 -0.58 -8.37
C GLY A 66 8.85 0.40 -7.20
N VAL A 67 7.69 0.57 -6.55
CA VAL A 67 7.58 1.49 -5.41
C VAL A 67 8.29 0.96 -4.16
N ASP A 68 8.79 1.87 -3.33
CA ASP A 68 9.49 1.54 -2.08
C ASP A 68 8.52 1.14 -0.97
N ALA A 69 7.31 1.71 -0.97
CA ALA A 69 6.30 1.46 0.05
C ALA A 69 4.88 1.38 -0.51
N TYR A 70 4.02 0.72 0.24
CA TYR A 70 2.58 0.64 -0.02
C TYR A 70 1.80 1.04 1.23
N PHE A 71 0.79 1.89 1.05
CA PHE A 71 -0.29 2.08 2.00
C PHE A 71 -1.47 1.21 1.55
N ASP A 72 -1.73 0.16 2.32
CA ASP A 72 -2.55 -1.00 1.95
C ASP A 72 -1.99 -1.82 0.77
N PHE A 73 -2.61 -2.95 0.47
CA PHE A 73 -2.19 -3.82 -0.63
C PHE A 73 -2.63 -3.29 -2.00
N ASP A 74 -2.03 -3.81 -3.07
CA ASP A 74 -2.55 -3.62 -4.43
C ASP A 74 -3.99 -4.15 -4.51
N TRP A 75 -4.93 -3.26 -4.82
CA TRP A 75 -6.36 -3.60 -4.89
C TRP A 75 -6.71 -4.48 -6.10
N TYR A 76 -5.91 -4.40 -7.18
CA TYR A 76 -6.21 -5.08 -8.44
C TYR A 76 -5.61 -6.48 -8.48
N ASN A 77 -4.31 -6.61 -8.19
CA ASN A 77 -3.61 -7.90 -8.19
C ASN A 77 -2.64 -8.00 -7.00
N PRO A 78 -3.16 -8.25 -5.78
CA PRO A 78 -2.34 -8.34 -4.58
C PRO A 78 -1.33 -9.50 -4.61
N GLU A 79 -1.65 -10.59 -5.32
CA GLU A 79 -0.78 -11.78 -5.41
C GLU A 79 0.52 -11.49 -6.18
N GLU A 80 0.46 -10.67 -7.23
CA GLU A 80 1.63 -10.27 -8.02
C GLU A 80 2.37 -9.05 -7.46
N MET A 81 1.83 -8.39 -6.43
CA MET A 81 2.35 -7.11 -5.91
C MET A 81 3.84 -7.18 -5.57
N PHE A 82 4.30 -8.28 -4.96
CA PHE A 82 5.70 -8.45 -4.56
C PHE A 82 6.63 -8.71 -5.75
N ALA A 83 6.18 -9.46 -6.74
CA ALA A 83 6.94 -9.67 -7.97
C ALA A 83 7.07 -8.36 -8.78
N ARG A 84 6.03 -7.52 -8.77
CA ARG A 84 6.00 -6.20 -9.43
C ARG A 84 6.84 -5.15 -8.70
N ASN A 85 7.10 -5.36 -7.41
CA ASN A 85 7.79 -4.41 -6.53
C ASN A 85 8.96 -5.08 -5.78
N PRO A 86 10.03 -5.51 -6.50
CA PRO A 86 11.19 -6.15 -5.85
C PRO A 86 11.91 -5.24 -4.85
N SER A 87 11.84 -3.93 -5.05
CA SER A 87 12.38 -2.90 -4.15
C SER A 87 11.46 -2.56 -2.97
N LEU A 88 10.32 -3.24 -2.82
CA LEU A 88 9.38 -2.98 -1.74
C LEU A 88 10.05 -3.20 -0.39
N LYS A 89 9.96 -2.17 0.46
CA LYS A 89 10.56 -2.08 1.78
C LYS A 89 9.50 -2.03 2.88
N TRP A 90 8.33 -1.45 2.63
CA TRP A 90 7.30 -1.27 3.66
C TRP A 90 5.88 -1.41 3.10
N ILE A 91 5.03 -2.15 3.80
CA ILE A 91 3.57 -2.10 3.67
C ILE A 91 2.92 -1.61 4.98
N GLN A 92 2.12 -0.55 4.91
CA GLN A 92 1.27 -0.09 6.01
C GLN A 92 -0.17 -0.51 5.73
N ALA A 93 -0.66 -1.59 6.35
CA ALA A 93 -2.00 -2.11 6.09
C ALA A 93 -3.06 -1.48 7.01
N THR A 94 -4.17 -0.99 6.45
CA THR A 94 -5.29 -0.53 7.27
C THR A 94 -5.99 -1.70 7.96
N LYS A 95 -6.03 -2.86 7.27
CA LYS A 95 -6.38 -4.19 7.78
C LYS A 95 -5.67 -5.27 6.95
N CYS A 96 -5.35 -6.40 7.57
CA CYS A 96 -4.78 -7.58 6.92
C CYS A 96 -5.31 -8.83 7.64
N SER A 97 -5.59 -9.91 6.92
CA SER A 97 -5.78 -11.21 7.57
C SER A 97 -4.41 -11.85 7.91
N PRO A 98 -4.32 -12.70 8.95
CA PRO A 98 -3.08 -13.43 9.22
C PRO A 98 -2.61 -14.35 8.10
N SER A 99 -3.46 -14.72 7.13
CA SER A 99 -3.06 -15.46 5.93
C SER A 99 -2.44 -14.52 4.90
N GLN A 100 -3.07 -13.38 4.62
CA GLN A 100 -2.52 -12.34 3.73
C GLN A 100 -1.16 -11.83 4.21
N CYS A 101 -0.98 -11.72 5.52
CA CYS A 101 0.29 -11.30 6.12
C CYS A 101 1.31 -12.44 6.30
N ARG A 102 0.97 -13.71 6.05
CA ARG A 102 1.92 -14.85 6.14
C ARG A 102 2.26 -15.48 4.79
N GLU A 103 1.29 -15.63 3.89
CA GLU A 103 1.47 -16.25 2.58
C GLU A 103 2.40 -15.44 1.67
N HIS A 104 2.44 -14.12 1.87
CA HIS A 104 3.32 -13.23 1.12
C HIS A 104 4.65 -12.91 1.81
N PHE A 105 4.83 -13.36 3.05
CA PHE A 105 6.00 -13.07 3.86
C PHE A 105 6.62 -14.41 4.28
N ASP A 106 7.37 -15.01 3.36
CA ASP A 106 8.04 -16.32 3.44
C ASP A 106 9.15 -16.43 4.52
N GLY A 107 9.22 -15.50 5.46
CA GLY A 107 10.27 -15.42 6.48
C GLY A 107 11.58 -14.78 6.02
N SER A 108 11.74 -14.41 4.74
CA SER A 108 12.91 -13.69 4.21
C SER A 108 12.88 -12.17 4.47
N TRP A 109 11.73 -11.64 4.91
CA TRP A 109 11.56 -10.26 5.34
C TRP A 109 12.16 -10.07 6.74
N THR A 110 13.45 -9.75 6.78
CA THR A 110 14.20 -9.44 8.00
C THR A 110 13.74 -8.09 8.60
N HIS A 111 14.25 -7.76 9.80
CA HIS A 111 13.92 -6.55 10.60
C HIS A 111 13.84 -5.20 9.84
N GLU A 112 14.39 -5.12 8.63
CA GLU A 112 14.42 -3.92 7.78
C GLU A 112 13.14 -3.72 6.98
N LYS A 113 12.40 -4.79 6.62
CA LYS A 113 11.18 -4.68 5.82
C LYS A 113 9.94 -5.00 6.65
N LYS A 114 9.00 -4.06 6.77
CA LYS A 114 7.92 -4.10 7.77
C LYS A 114 6.55 -4.16 7.11
N CYS A 115 5.68 -5.04 7.61
CA CYS A 115 4.23 -4.98 7.41
C CYS A 115 3.60 -4.62 8.76
N PHE A 116 2.89 -3.50 8.84
CA PHE A 116 2.29 -3.06 10.10
C PHE A 116 0.77 -2.97 9.95
N GLN A 117 0.06 -3.70 10.81
CA GLN A 117 -1.38 -3.60 10.98
C GLN A 117 -1.64 -2.97 12.35
N SER A 118 -2.47 -1.91 12.40
CA SER A 118 -2.75 -1.22 13.68
C SER A 118 -3.41 -2.10 14.76
N LYS A 119 -3.84 -3.33 14.42
CA LYS A 119 -4.51 -4.29 15.31
C LYS A 119 -3.68 -5.52 15.67
N TYR A 120 -2.54 -5.75 15.01
CA TYR A 120 -1.62 -6.84 15.34
C TYR A 120 -0.26 -6.24 15.68
N VAL A 121 -0.15 -5.74 16.91
CA VAL A 121 1.13 -5.49 17.56
C VAL A 121 1.37 -6.69 18.47
N PRO A 122 2.00 -7.79 18.01
CA PRO A 122 2.69 -8.66 18.96
C PRO A 122 3.87 -7.82 19.48
N ASP A 123 3.62 -7.16 20.60
CA ASP A 123 4.59 -6.50 21.48
C ASP A 123 5.97 -6.22 20.87
N PHE A 124 6.08 -5.15 20.08
CA PHE A 124 7.37 -4.59 19.66
C PHE A 124 7.83 -3.44 20.57
N THR A 125 7.34 -3.41 21.82
CA THR A 125 7.92 -2.54 22.85
C THR A 125 9.19 -3.18 23.40
N ARG A 126 10.26 -3.16 22.61
CA ARG A 126 11.67 -3.07 23.02
C ARG A 126 12.55 -3.35 21.82
N ARG A 127 13.08 -2.30 21.21
CA ARG A 127 14.53 -2.07 21.18
C ARG A 127 14.79 -0.61 20.80
N THR A 128 15.39 0.03 21.78
CA THR A 128 16.14 1.28 21.82
C THR A 128 16.73 1.72 20.49
N ILE A 129 16.67 3.04 20.29
CA ILE A 129 17.59 3.88 19.50
C ILE A 129 19.04 3.40 19.58
#